data_AF-A0A947D2C5-F1
#
_entry.id   AF-A0A947D2C5-F1
#
_cell.length_a   1.000
_cell.length_b   1.000
_cell.length_c   1.000
_cell.angle_alpha   90.00
_cell.angle_beta   90.00
_cell.angle_gamma   90.00
#
_symmetry.space_group_name_H-M   'P 1'
#
loop_
_entity.id
_entity.type
_entity.pdbx_description
1 polymer ?
#
loop_
_entity_poly.entity_id
_entity_poly.type
_entity_poly.pdbx_seq_one_letter_code
_entity_poly.pdbx_strand_id
1 'polypeptide(L)'
;MSRLRLVLWPTVAAAFVFAILIALGNWQMDRLAWKEALMARVKARIALPAENLPPEPVWPAIDADAKDYAAARVTGRFLNDKEVHVFHTLVNPKGRLSGQGYFVVTPLLRDDGSVIIVNRGFVPLDRKAPASRPGSQIDGETTVEGLLRRPEGSNLFTPANDRAGNVWFTRDAREIAHAAGLDPARTFPLTLDAGAAQTPPGGLPQAGETLVTFTNNHWQYALTWYGLAATLAGVWFAFVIGRLRRNPAGA
;
A
#
# COMPACT_ATOMS: atom_id res chain seq x y z
N MET A 1 -8.83 16.25 55.39
CA MET A 1 -9.61 15.78 54.20
C MET A 1 -10.21 14.42 54.55
N SER A 2 -11.51 14.17 54.30
CA SER A 2 -12.12 12.88 54.65
C SER A 2 -11.45 11.73 53.90
N ARG A 3 -11.24 10.58 54.55
CA ARG A 3 -10.62 9.38 53.94
C ARG A 3 -11.32 8.96 52.63
N LEU A 4 -12.62 9.25 52.54
CA LEU A 4 -13.44 9.04 51.34
C LEU A 4 -12.95 9.89 50.15
N ARG A 5 -12.61 11.16 50.36
CA ARG A 5 -12.07 12.04 49.31
C ARG A 5 -10.68 11.62 48.82
N LEU A 6 -9.88 10.98 49.67
CA LEU A 6 -8.54 10.45 49.34
C LEU A 6 -8.58 9.21 48.42
N VAL A 7 -9.71 8.49 48.35
CA VAL A 7 -9.90 7.33 47.48
C VAL A 7 -10.77 7.69 46.27
N LEU A 8 -11.72 8.61 46.44
CA LEU A 8 -12.67 9.01 45.40
C LEU A 8 -11.97 9.58 44.15
N TRP A 9 -11.08 10.56 44.32
CA TRP A 9 -10.41 11.18 43.16
C TRP A 9 -9.50 10.22 42.40
N PRO A 10 -8.63 9.42 43.05
CA PRO A 10 -7.88 8.37 42.36
C PRO A 10 -8.77 7.34 41.67
N THR A 11 -9.93 7.02 42.24
CA THR A 11 -10.88 6.08 41.63
C THR A 11 -11.50 6.65 40.37
N VAL A 12 -11.94 7.91 40.41
CA VAL A 12 -12.49 8.59 39.22
C VAL A 12 -11.42 8.67 38.12
N ALA A 13 -10.18 9.05 38.48
CA ALA A 13 -9.09 9.11 37.51
C ALA A 13 -8.75 7.73 36.93
N ALA A 14 -8.65 6.69 37.77
CA ALA A 14 -8.39 5.32 37.33
C ALA A 14 -9.51 4.79 36.43
N ALA A 15 -10.78 5.04 36.78
CA ALA A 15 -11.92 4.64 35.97
C ALA A 15 -11.93 5.35 34.61
N PHE A 16 -11.60 6.65 34.57
CA PHE A 16 -11.50 7.40 33.33
C PHE A 16 -10.39 6.86 32.41
N VAL A 17 -9.18 6.65 32.95
CA VAL A 17 -8.07 6.08 32.18
C VAL A 17 -8.38 4.65 31.73
N PHE A 18 -8.98 3.83 32.60
CA PHE A 18 -9.42 2.48 32.27
C PHE A 18 -10.41 2.49 31.09
N ALA A 19 -11.41 3.38 31.12
CA ALA A 19 -12.37 3.52 30.03
C ALA A 19 -11.68 3.89 28.69
N ILE A 20 -10.68 4.78 28.72
CA ILE A 20 -9.88 5.12 27.53
C ILE A 20 -9.11 3.89 27.03
N LEU A 21 -8.44 3.15 27.92
CA LEU A 21 -7.65 1.97 27.52
C LEU A 21 -8.54 0.87 26.91
N ILE A 22 -9.73 0.63 27.47
CA ILE A 22 -10.71 -0.29 26.89
C ILE A 22 -11.19 0.21 25.53
N ALA A 23 -11.51 1.50 25.40
CA ALA A 23 -11.94 2.09 24.12
C ALA A 23 -10.85 1.97 23.05
N LEU A 24 -9.58 2.20 23.40
CA LEU A 24 -8.44 2.00 22.50
C LEU A 24 -8.25 0.53 22.11
N GLY A 25 -8.41 -0.40 23.06
CA GLY A 25 -8.38 -1.84 22.77
C GLY A 25 -9.48 -2.25 21.78
N ASN A 26 -10.70 -1.80 22.00
CA ASN A 26 -11.83 -2.08 21.10
C ASN A 26 -11.60 -1.49 19.71
N TRP A 27 -11.11 -0.24 19.64
CA TRP A 27 -10.76 0.39 18.37
C TRP A 27 -9.71 -0.39 17.60
N GLN A 28 -8.69 -0.96 18.28
CA GLN A 28 -7.71 -1.81 17.63
C GLN A 28 -8.34 -3.11 17.09
N MET A 29 -9.28 -3.72 17.81
CA MET A 29 -10.00 -4.92 17.33
C MET A 29 -10.87 -4.61 16.11
N ASP A 30 -11.59 -3.49 16.10
CA ASP A 30 -12.36 -3.04 14.93
C ASP A 30 -11.44 -2.79 13.73
N ARG A 31 -10.29 -2.17 13.98
CA ARG A 31 -9.29 -1.90 12.95
C ARG A 31 -8.67 -3.18 12.39
N LEU A 32 -8.42 -4.17 13.25
CA LEU A 32 -7.98 -5.50 12.86
C LEU A 32 -8.99 -6.14 11.91
N ALA A 33 -10.27 -6.22 12.31
CA ALA A 33 -11.33 -6.81 11.49
C ALA A 33 -11.50 -6.09 10.15
N TRP A 34 -11.45 -4.75 10.15
CA TRP A 34 -11.46 -3.96 8.92
C TRP A 34 -10.29 -4.30 8.00
N LYS A 35 -9.08 -4.42 8.55
CA LYS A 35 -7.86 -4.73 7.79
C LYS A 35 -7.93 -6.14 7.20
N GLU A 36 -8.40 -7.12 7.97
CA GLU A 36 -8.61 -8.49 7.52
C GLU A 36 -9.63 -8.57 6.38
N ALA A 37 -10.76 -7.86 6.51
CA ALA A 37 -11.74 -7.78 5.44
C ALA A 37 -11.16 -7.15 4.16
N LEU A 38 -10.31 -6.12 4.29
CA LEU A 38 -9.61 -5.54 3.14
C LEU A 38 -8.67 -6.54 2.48
N MET A 39 -7.85 -7.24 3.26
CA MET A 39 -6.93 -8.27 2.74
C MET A 39 -7.70 -9.40 2.05
N ALA A 40 -8.80 -9.86 2.63
CA ALA A 40 -9.66 -10.89 2.04
C ALA A 40 -10.25 -10.44 0.70
N ARG A 41 -10.76 -9.19 0.61
CA ARG A 41 -11.25 -8.62 -0.65
C ARG A 41 -10.18 -8.58 -1.74
N VAL A 42 -8.97 -8.12 -1.39
CA VAL A 42 -7.84 -8.04 -2.33
C VAL A 42 -7.41 -9.43 -2.79
N LYS A 43 -7.31 -10.40 -1.86
CA LYS A 43 -7.00 -11.79 -2.18
C LYS A 43 -8.02 -12.42 -3.13
N ALA A 44 -9.31 -12.21 -2.87
CA ALA A 44 -10.38 -12.70 -3.74
C ALA A 44 -10.32 -12.07 -5.13
N ARG A 45 -10.04 -10.76 -5.20
CA ARG A 45 -9.95 -10.01 -6.46
C ARG A 45 -8.77 -10.44 -7.34
N ILE A 46 -7.61 -10.68 -6.73
CA ILE A 46 -6.40 -11.15 -7.45
C ILE A 46 -6.59 -12.57 -8.01
N ALA A 47 -7.45 -13.39 -7.38
CA ALA A 47 -7.72 -14.75 -7.82
C ALA A 47 -8.71 -14.81 -9.01
N LEU A 48 -9.35 -13.71 -9.37
CA LEU A 48 -10.23 -13.66 -10.54
C LEU A 48 -9.41 -13.68 -11.84
N PRO A 49 -9.92 -14.29 -12.92
CA PRO A 49 -9.30 -14.21 -14.23
C PRO A 49 -9.10 -12.77 -14.71
N ALA A 50 -8.04 -12.52 -15.47
CA ALA A 50 -7.79 -11.21 -16.07
C ALA A 50 -8.86 -10.87 -17.12
N GLU A 51 -9.52 -9.73 -16.94
CA GLU A 51 -10.50 -9.20 -17.90
C GLU A 51 -9.85 -8.18 -18.86
N ASN A 52 -10.38 -8.06 -20.07
CA ASN A 52 -9.93 -7.01 -20.99
C ASN A 52 -10.21 -5.63 -20.41
N LEU A 53 -9.24 -4.72 -20.51
CA LEU A 53 -9.46 -3.35 -20.10
C LEU A 53 -10.61 -2.72 -20.88
N PRO A 54 -11.52 -2.01 -20.18
CA PRO A 54 -12.67 -1.41 -20.82
C PRO A 54 -12.24 -0.34 -21.84
N PRO A 55 -13.10 0.02 -22.80
CA PRO A 55 -12.79 1.06 -23.78
C PRO A 55 -12.69 2.45 -23.12
N GLU A 56 -11.94 3.36 -23.75
CA GLU A 56 -11.65 4.70 -23.21
C GLU A 56 -12.87 5.51 -22.73
N PRO A 57 -14.01 5.52 -23.43
CA PRO A 57 -15.18 6.34 -23.04
C PRO A 57 -15.75 6.05 -21.65
N VAL A 58 -15.50 4.87 -21.05
CA VAL A 58 -16.02 4.54 -19.70
C VAL A 58 -15.02 4.83 -18.58
N TRP A 59 -13.77 5.18 -18.91
CA TRP A 59 -12.72 5.42 -17.92
C TRP A 59 -13.02 6.53 -16.91
N PRO A 60 -13.69 7.65 -17.27
CA PRO A 60 -14.05 8.69 -16.31
C PRO A 60 -14.97 8.20 -15.17
N ALA A 61 -15.73 7.12 -15.40
CA ALA A 61 -16.65 6.55 -14.42
C ALA A 61 -16.03 5.41 -13.57
N ILE A 62 -14.75 5.09 -13.77
CA ILE A 62 -14.08 4.02 -13.03
C ILE A 62 -13.75 4.48 -11.61
N ASP A 63 -14.29 3.75 -10.63
CA ASP A 63 -13.84 3.83 -9.24
C ASP A 63 -12.49 3.10 -9.09
N ALA A 64 -11.44 3.90 -8.87
CA ALA A 64 -10.08 3.40 -8.73
C ALA A 64 -9.88 2.51 -7.49
N ASP A 65 -10.56 2.78 -6.37
CA ASP A 65 -10.46 1.96 -5.16
C ASP A 65 -11.19 0.63 -5.34
N ALA A 66 -12.34 0.64 -6.05
CA ALA A 66 -13.05 -0.57 -6.40
C ALA A 66 -12.30 -1.46 -7.40
N LYS A 67 -11.47 -0.87 -8.28
CA LYS A 67 -10.67 -1.61 -9.27
C LYS A 67 -9.24 -1.90 -8.84
N ASP A 68 -8.78 -1.37 -7.71
CA ASP A 68 -7.42 -1.60 -7.21
C ASP A 68 -7.12 -3.10 -7.04
N TYR A 69 -6.00 -3.60 -7.56
CA TYR A 69 -5.66 -5.04 -7.63
C TYR A 69 -6.57 -5.94 -8.48
N ALA A 70 -7.47 -5.39 -9.32
CA ALA A 70 -8.20 -6.20 -10.29
C ALA A 70 -7.24 -6.75 -11.35
N ALA A 71 -7.37 -8.04 -11.68
CA ALA A 71 -6.63 -8.63 -12.78
C ALA A 71 -7.16 -8.08 -14.11
N ALA A 72 -6.26 -7.60 -14.96
CA ALA A 72 -6.61 -7.00 -16.24
C ALA A 72 -5.63 -7.40 -17.35
N ARG A 73 -6.13 -7.39 -18.58
CA ARG A 73 -5.43 -7.67 -19.82
C ARG A 73 -5.56 -6.48 -20.76
N VAL A 74 -4.47 -6.13 -21.43
CA VAL A 74 -4.46 -5.11 -22.48
C VAL A 74 -3.49 -5.50 -23.60
N THR A 75 -3.86 -5.18 -24.83
CA THR A 75 -3.02 -5.38 -26.01
C THR A 75 -2.70 -4.02 -26.62
N GLY A 76 -1.46 -3.84 -27.06
CA GLY A 76 -0.99 -2.62 -27.71
C GLY A 76 0.51 -2.64 -27.95
N ARG A 77 1.09 -1.47 -28.22
CA ARG A 77 2.52 -1.30 -28.49
C ARG A 77 3.17 -0.41 -27.44
N PHE A 78 4.32 -0.84 -26.91
CA PHE A 78 5.05 -0.02 -25.96
C PHE A 78 5.69 1.18 -26.65
N LEU A 79 5.55 2.35 -26.03
CA LEU A 79 6.30 3.56 -26.39
C LEU A 79 7.64 3.53 -25.64
N ASN A 80 8.56 2.71 -26.16
CA ASN A 80 9.84 2.37 -25.50
C ASN A 80 10.74 3.59 -25.25
N ASP A 81 10.57 4.68 -26.02
CA ASP A 81 11.25 5.97 -25.85
C ASP A 81 10.70 6.81 -24.69
N LYS A 82 9.55 6.43 -24.12
CA LYS A 82 8.82 7.15 -23.07
C LYS A 82 8.82 6.41 -21.73
N GLU A 83 9.73 5.46 -21.52
CA GLU A 83 9.84 4.78 -20.23
C GLU A 83 10.31 5.72 -19.11
N VAL A 84 9.71 5.56 -17.94
CA VAL A 84 10.08 6.26 -16.71
C VAL A 84 10.50 5.28 -15.62
N HIS A 85 11.27 5.80 -14.66
CA HIS A 85 11.86 4.98 -13.60
C HIS A 85 11.30 5.42 -12.24
N VAL A 86 10.40 4.62 -11.68
CA VAL A 86 9.85 4.88 -10.33
C VAL A 86 10.78 4.24 -9.31
N PHE A 87 11.48 5.05 -8.53
CA PHE A 87 12.40 4.58 -7.50
C PHE A 87 11.66 3.73 -6.47
N HIS A 88 12.26 2.60 -6.12
CA HIS A 88 11.69 1.67 -5.16
C HIS A 88 12.76 0.88 -4.41
N THR A 89 12.44 0.46 -3.19
CA THR A 89 13.25 -0.51 -2.43
C THR A 89 12.47 -1.81 -2.30
N LEU A 90 12.87 -2.82 -3.08
CA LEU A 90 12.22 -4.11 -3.11
C LEU A 90 12.72 -4.98 -1.94
N VAL A 91 12.00 -4.94 -0.82
CA VAL A 91 12.36 -5.67 0.41
C VAL A 91 11.91 -7.13 0.38
N ASN A 92 10.70 -7.39 -0.14
CA ASN A 92 10.10 -8.73 -0.19
C ASN A 92 9.88 -9.14 -1.65
N PRO A 93 10.93 -9.56 -2.36
CA PRO A 93 10.83 -9.87 -3.78
C PRO A 93 10.04 -11.16 -4.03
N LYS A 94 9.34 -11.23 -5.15
CA LYS A 94 8.77 -12.49 -5.67
C LYS A 94 9.71 -13.20 -6.64
N GLY A 95 10.61 -12.44 -7.29
CA GLY A 95 11.69 -12.97 -8.10
C GLY A 95 13.04 -12.99 -7.36
N ARG A 96 14.13 -13.04 -8.13
CA ARG A 96 15.51 -13.20 -7.63
C ARG A 96 16.19 -11.89 -7.23
N LEU A 97 15.71 -10.76 -7.73
CA LEU A 97 16.27 -9.43 -7.48
C LEU A 97 15.57 -8.77 -6.30
N SER A 98 16.33 -8.01 -5.50
CA SER A 98 15.86 -7.26 -4.34
C SER A 98 16.71 -5.99 -4.13
N GLY A 99 16.38 -5.19 -3.13
CA GLY A 99 17.13 -3.99 -2.75
C GLY A 99 16.66 -2.73 -3.48
N GLN A 100 17.52 -1.71 -3.51
CA GLN A 100 17.20 -0.43 -4.15
C GLN A 100 17.26 -0.55 -5.67
N GLY A 101 16.33 0.12 -6.35
CA GLY A 101 16.25 0.10 -7.80
C GLY A 101 15.06 0.91 -8.30
N TYR A 102 14.55 0.49 -9.45
CA TYR A 102 13.46 1.19 -10.13
C TYR A 102 12.44 0.19 -10.65
N PHE A 103 11.16 0.54 -10.55
CA PHE A 103 10.16 0.01 -11.45
C PHE A 103 10.29 0.71 -12.81
N VAL A 104 10.45 -0.07 -13.88
CA VAL A 104 10.41 0.41 -15.26
C VAL A 104 8.95 0.53 -15.66
N VAL A 105 8.49 1.76 -15.85
CA VAL A 105 7.11 2.07 -16.19
C VAL A 105 7.07 2.62 -17.62
N THR A 106 6.30 2.00 -18.51
CA THR A 106 6.29 2.36 -19.94
C THR A 106 4.84 2.54 -20.41
N PRO A 107 4.53 3.63 -21.12
CA PRO A 107 3.23 3.77 -21.78
C PRO A 107 3.04 2.69 -22.85
N LEU A 108 1.85 2.09 -22.87
CA LEU A 108 1.38 1.16 -23.89
C LEU A 108 0.26 1.86 -24.68
N LEU A 109 0.48 2.03 -25.98
CA LEU A 109 -0.48 2.63 -26.91
C LEU A 109 -1.37 1.54 -27.51
N ARG A 110 -2.69 1.68 -27.36
CA ARG A 110 -3.69 0.83 -28.03
C ARG A 110 -3.95 1.32 -29.45
N ASP A 111 -4.53 0.47 -30.28
CA ASP A 111 -4.89 0.79 -31.67
C ASP A 111 -5.91 1.93 -31.78
N ASP A 112 -6.78 2.09 -30.78
CA ASP A 112 -7.72 3.20 -30.70
C ASP A 112 -7.03 4.53 -30.31
N GLY A 113 -5.73 4.53 -30.02
CA GLY A 113 -4.93 5.67 -29.61
C GLY A 113 -5.01 6.00 -28.11
N SER A 114 -5.70 5.19 -27.32
CA SER A 114 -5.72 5.32 -25.87
C SER A 114 -4.45 4.73 -25.22
N VAL A 115 -4.09 5.24 -24.06
CA VAL A 115 -2.80 4.95 -23.40
C VAL A 115 -3.02 4.25 -22.06
N ILE A 116 -2.24 3.20 -21.81
CA ILE A 116 -2.16 2.53 -20.51
C ILE A 116 -0.74 2.66 -19.98
N ILE A 117 -0.59 3.11 -18.74
CA ILE A 117 0.70 3.14 -18.07
C ILE A 117 0.97 1.77 -17.42
N VAL A 118 2.01 1.08 -17.88
CA VAL A 118 2.34 -0.28 -17.44
C VAL A 118 3.62 -0.27 -16.62
N ASN A 119 3.57 -0.75 -15.39
CA ASN A 119 4.76 -1.14 -14.64
C ASN A 119 5.22 -2.51 -15.14
N ARG A 120 6.34 -2.54 -15.85
CA ARG A 120 6.91 -3.74 -16.48
C ARG A 120 7.74 -4.57 -15.52
N GLY A 121 8.08 -4.04 -14.34
CA GLY A 121 8.83 -4.75 -13.32
C GLY A 121 10.06 -4.01 -12.82
N PHE A 122 10.80 -4.66 -11.93
CA PHE A 122 11.93 -4.10 -11.19
C PHE A 122 13.27 -4.26 -11.93
N VAL A 123 14.13 -3.25 -11.83
CA VAL A 123 15.55 -3.29 -12.21
C VAL A 123 16.42 -2.72 -11.07
N PRO A 124 17.60 -3.30 -10.80
CA PRO A 124 18.58 -2.72 -9.86
C PRO A 124 19.10 -1.34 -10.31
N LEU A 125 19.72 -0.59 -9.40
CA LEU A 125 20.22 0.77 -9.67
C LEU A 125 21.16 0.88 -10.87
N ASP A 126 22.07 -0.09 -11.03
CA ASP A 126 23.03 -0.17 -12.14
C ASP A 126 22.38 -0.57 -13.49
N ARG A 127 21.10 -0.95 -13.46
CA ARG A 127 20.32 -1.41 -14.62
C ARG A 127 19.21 -0.45 -15.06
N LYS A 128 19.28 0.81 -14.64
CA LYS A 128 18.32 1.86 -15.02
C LYS A 128 18.23 2.00 -16.55
N ALA A 129 19.35 2.31 -17.20
CA ALA A 129 19.37 2.61 -18.64
C ALA A 129 19.01 1.39 -19.51
N PRO A 130 18.16 1.52 -20.54
CA PRO A 130 17.79 0.41 -21.44
C PRO A 130 19.00 -0.32 -22.03
N ALA A 131 20.06 0.41 -22.39
CA ALA A 131 21.29 -0.15 -22.94
C ALA A 131 21.99 -1.17 -22.00
N SER A 132 21.77 -1.06 -20.69
CA SER A 132 22.30 -2.00 -19.68
C SER A 132 21.45 -3.27 -19.53
N ARG A 133 20.32 -3.36 -20.23
CA ARG A 133 19.38 -4.48 -20.23
C ARG A 133 18.90 -4.82 -21.66
N PRO A 134 19.78 -5.37 -22.52
CA PRO A 134 19.42 -5.77 -23.87
C PRO A 134 18.24 -6.74 -23.89
N GLY A 135 17.33 -6.58 -24.86
CA GLY A 135 16.11 -7.39 -24.97
C GLY A 135 15.01 -7.04 -23.95
N SER A 136 15.20 -6.00 -23.13
CA SER A 136 14.17 -5.51 -22.23
C SER A 136 13.15 -4.60 -22.91
N GLN A 137 13.41 -4.04 -24.08
CA GLN A 137 12.41 -3.30 -24.85
C GLN A 137 11.66 -4.27 -25.74
N ILE A 138 10.33 -4.25 -25.65
CA ILE A 138 9.46 -5.11 -26.45
C ILE A 138 9.03 -4.30 -27.66
N ASP A 139 9.45 -4.76 -28.84
CA ASP A 139 8.99 -4.21 -30.10
C ASP A 139 7.75 -4.96 -30.59
N GLY A 140 6.94 -4.29 -31.40
CA GLY A 140 5.71 -4.90 -31.91
C GLY A 140 4.51 -4.75 -30.99
N GLU A 141 3.43 -5.38 -31.41
CA GLU A 141 2.23 -5.52 -30.59
C GLU A 141 2.45 -6.61 -29.54
N THR A 142 1.97 -6.37 -28.32
CA THR A 142 2.10 -7.29 -27.20
C THR A 142 0.88 -7.23 -26.31
N THR A 143 0.63 -8.32 -25.59
CA THR A 143 -0.46 -8.43 -24.62
C THR A 143 0.12 -8.50 -23.21
N VAL A 144 -0.22 -7.51 -22.39
CA VAL A 144 0.17 -7.44 -20.99
C VAL A 144 -0.99 -7.90 -20.13
N GLU A 145 -0.70 -8.84 -19.25
CA GLU A 145 -1.58 -9.26 -18.16
C GLU A 145 -0.96 -8.87 -16.83
N GLY A 146 -1.79 -8.38 -15.91
CA GLY A 146 -1.29 -7.82 -14.67
C GLY A 146 -2.38 -7.44 -13.69
N LEU A 147 -1.97 -6.73 -12.64
CA LEU A 147 -2.87 -6.20 -11.62
C LEU A 147 -2.98 -4.68 -11.75
N LEU A 148 -4.21 -4.18 -11.71
CA LEU A 148 -4.44 -2.75 -11.65
C LEU A 148 -3.96 -2.15 -10.34
N ARG A 149 -3.44 -0.92 -10.41
CA ARG A 149 -3.01 -0.14 -9.26
C ARG A 149 -3.55 1.27 -9.37
N ARG A 150 -4.28 1.70 -8.35
CA ARG A 150 -4.71 3.09 -8.20
C ARG A 150 -3.50 4.03 -8.09
N PRO A 151 -3.64 5.31 -8.47
CA PRO A 151 -2.59 6.30 -8.29
C PRO A 151 -2.05 6.34 -6.88
N GLU A 152 -0.73 6.45 -6.76
CA GLU A 152 -0.07 6.64 -5.47
C GLU A 152 -0.21 8.10 -5.03
N GLY A 153 -0.70 8.32 -3.81
CA GLY A 153 -0.75 9.65 -3.22
C GLY A 153 0.65 10.10 -2.79
N SER A 154 0.92 11.41 -2.91
CA SER A 154 2.05 12.05 -2.27
C SER A 154 1.69 12.49 -0.84
N ASN A 155 2.66 12.46 0.05
CA ASN A 155 2.58 13.08 1.37
C ASN A 155 3.78 13.99 1.62
N LEU A 156 3.86 14.63 2.78
CA LEU A 156 4.93 15.58 3.12
C LEU A 156 6.36 14.98 3.05
N PHE A 157 6.48 13.65 3.10
CA PHE A 157 7.74 12.91 3.05
C PHE A 157 8.00 12.24 1.70
N THR A 158 7.08 12.37 0.74
CA THR A 158 7.30 11.88 -0.64
C THR A 158 8.14 12.91 -1.39
N PRO A 159 9.35 12.57 -1.87
CA PRO A 159 10.14 13.48 -2.69
C PRO A 159 9.39 13.87 -3.97
N ALA A 160 9.65 15.06 -4.50
CA ALA A 160 9.11 15.48 -5.78
C ALA A 160 9.75 14.65 -6.93
N ASN A 161 8.96 14.37 -7.97
CA ASN A 161 9.45 13.68 -9.16
C ASN A 161 10.55 14.51 -9.85
N ASP A 162 11.72 13.92 -10.07
CA ASP A 162 12.80 14.48 -10.88
C ASP A 162 12.57 14.11 -12.34
N ARG A 163 11.85 15.00 -13.04
CA ARG A 163 11.52 14.82 -14.46
C ARG A 163 12.75 14.91 -15.36
N ALA A 164 13.75 15.73 -15.00
CA ALA A 164 14.95 15.90 -15.79
C ALA A 164 15.87 14.67 -15.69
N GLY A 165 16.04 14.13 -14.49
CA GLY A 165 16.80 12.90 -14.25
C GLY A 165 16.03 11.62 -14.56
N ASN A 166 14.75 11.70 -14.96
CA ASN A 166 13.83 10.58 -15.13
C ASN A 166 13.85 9.65 -13.90
N VAL A 167 13.62 10.23 -12.72
CA VAL A 167 13.45 9.51 -11.46
C VAL A 167 12.16 9.97 -10.81
N TRP A 168 11.24 9.03 -10.65
CA TRP A 168 9.91 9.25 -10.11
C TRP A 168 9.80 8.61 -8.73
N PHE A 169 9.02 9.21 -7.86
CA PHE A 169 8.76 8.72 -6.49
C PHE A 169 7.29 8.39 -6.27
N THR A 170 6.41 8.82 -7.18
CA THR A 170 5.01 8.44 -7.23
C THR A 170 4.70 7.78 -8.56
N ARG A 171 3.80 6.81 -8.53
CA ARG A 171 3.20 6.22 -9.73
C ARG A 171 1.78 6.74 -9.91
N ASP A 172 1.65 7.79 -10.71
CA ASP A 172 0.37 8.32 -11.20
C ASP A 172 0.32 8.19 -12.72
N ALA A 173 -0.70 7.49 -13.24
CA ALA A 173 -0.81 7.20 -14.66
C ALA A 173 -0.95 8.49 -15.51
N ARG A 174 -1.73 9.45 -15.05
CA ARG A 174 -2.00 10.69 -15.79
C ARG A 174 -0.83 11.65 -15.71
N GLU A 175 -0.15 11.72 -14.57
CA GLU A 175 1.07 12.54 -14.44
C GLU A 175 2.19 12.00 -15.34
N ILE A 176 2.40 10.67 -15.35
CA ILE A 176 3.40 10.02 -16.20
C ILE A 176 3.07 10.25 -17.67
N ALA A 177 1.82 10.06 -18.09
CA ALA A 177 1.39 10.33 -19.46
C ALA A 177 1.62 11.79 -19.86
N HIS A 178 1.21 12.74 -19.02
CA HIS A 178 1.42 14.17 -19.27
C HIS A 178 2.90 14.51 -19.46
N ALA A 179 3.76 14.02 -18.55
CA ALA A 179 5.21 14.26 -18.64
C ALA A 179 5.85 13.61 -19.87
N ALA A 180 5.27 12.52 -20.37
CA ALA A 180 5.69 11.87 -21.61
C ALA A 180 5.16 12.54 -22.89
N GLY A 181 4.41 13.65 -22.77
CA GLY A 181 3.78 14.35 -23.89
C GLY A 181 2.56 13.62 -24.47
N LEU A 182 1.90 12.80 -23.66
CA LEU A 182 0.68 12.06 -24.02
C LEU A 182 -0.54 12.72 -23.38
N ASP A 183 -1.71 12.53 -23.99
CA ASP A 183 -2.96 13.10 -23.50
C ASP A 183 -3.46 12.38 -22.22
N PRO A 184 -3.51 13.07 -21.06
CA PRO A 184 -3.98 12.47 -19.82
C PRO A 184 -5.47 12.12 -19.83
N ALA A 185 -6.28 12.78 -20.68
CA ALA A 185 -7.70 12.46 -20.83
C ALA A 185 -7.90 11.12 -21.54
N ARG A 186 -6.99 10.76 -22.45
CA ARG A 186 -6.97 9.47 -23.15
C ARG A 186 -6.08 8.43 -22.49
N THR A 187 -5.76 8.63 -21.20
CA THR A 187 -4.94 7.72 -20.40
C THR A 187 -5.78 7.03 -19.33
N PHE A 188 -5.63 5.71 -19.23
CA PHE A 188 -6.32 4.91 -18.22
C PHE A 188 -5.95 5.40 -16.81
N PRO A 189 -6.92 5.66 -15.91
CA PRO A 189 -6.65 6.33 -14.63
C PRO A 189 -5.87 5.50 -13.62
N LEU A 190 -5.70 4.19 -13.83
CA LEU A 190 -4.89 3.31 -13.02
C LEU A 190 -3.66 2.85 -13.82
N THR A 191 -2.60 2.41 -13.15
CA THR A 191 -1.51 1.69 -13.82
C THR A 191 -1.77 0.19 -13.85
N LEU A 192 -1.14 -0.52 -14.78
CA LEU A 192 -1.15 -1.98 -14.85
C LEU A 192 0.21 -2.53 -14.44
N ASP A 193 0.28 -3.32 -13.36
CA ASP A 193 1.51 -4.00 -12.95
C ASP A 193 1.60 -5.36 -13.61
N ALA A 194 2.56 -5.54 -14.50
CA ALA A 194 2.76 -6.75 -15.26
C ALA A 194 2.98 -7.97 -14.34
N GLY A 195 2.30 -9.07 -14.64
CA GLY A 195 2.44 -10.33 -13.90
C GLY A 195 3.80 -11.00 -14.13
N ALA A 196 4.17 -11.96 -13.26
CA ALA A 196 5.50 -12.59 -13.30
C ALA A 196 5.85 -13.23 -14.66
N ALA A 197 4.86 -13.79 -15.36
CA ALA A 197 5.00 -14.37 -16.70
C ALA A 197 5.42 -13.35 -17.79
N GLN A 198 5.29 -12.05 -17.51
CA GLN A 198 5.71 -10.96 -18.39
C GLN A 198 7.18 -10.58 -18.22
N THR A 199 7.93 -11.29 -17.36
CA THR A 199 9.37 -11.10 -17.22
C THR A 199 10.05 -11.49 -18.55
N PRO A 200 10.84 -10.61 -19.19
CA PRO A 200 11.51 -10.94 -20.44
C PRO A 200 12.50 -12.11 -20.28
N PRO A 201 12.89 -12.79 -21.37
CA PRO A 201 13.87 -13.88 -21.30
C PRO A 201 15.22 -13.47 -20.66
N GLY A 202 15.64 -12.21 -20.82
CA GLY A 202 16.83 -11.66 -20.15
C GLY A 202 16.66 -11.42 -18.64
N GLY A 203 15.45 -11.62 -18.11
CA GLY A 203 15.10 -11.51 -16.70
C GLY A 203 14.97 -10.08 -16.16
N LEU A 204 15.08 -9.07 -17.03
CA LEU A 204 14.90 -7.65 -16.69
C LEU A 204 13.98 -6.96 -17.70
N PRO A 205 13.05 -6.10 -17.25
CA PRO A 205 12.65 -5.91 -15.84
C PRO A 205 12.01 -7.17 -15.23
N GLN A 206 12.24 -7.39 -13.93
CA GLN A 206 11.63 -8.50 -13.17
C GLN A 206 10.17 -8.16 -12.86
N ALA A 207 9.24 -8.75 -13.62
CA ALA A 207 7.82 -8.51 -13.46
C ALA A 207 7.22 -9.29 -12.26
N GLY A 208 5.94 -9.06 -11.95
CA GLY A 208 5.23 -9.73 -10.86
C GLY A 208 5.48 -9.15 -9.46
N GLU A 209 6.28 -8.09 -9.37
CA GLU A 209 6.65 -7.42 -8.11
C GLU A 209 5.57 -6.46 -7.56
N THR A 210 4.31 -6.62 -8.00
CA THR A 210 3.19 -5.88 -7.40
C THR A 210 3.18 -6.10 -5.90
N LEU A 211 3.33 -5.00 -5.15
CA LEU A 211 3.27 -5.00 -3.70
C LEU A 211 1.84 -5.22 -3.23
N VAL A 212 1.55 -6.45 -2.79
CA VAL A 212 0.29 -6.81 -2.13
C VAL A 212 0.59 -7.09 -0.66
N THR A 213 1.12 -6.09 0.04
CA THR A 213 1.47 -6.25 1.45
C THR A 213 0.70 -5.28 2.32
N PHE A 214 0.16 -5.81 3.41
CA PHE A 214 -0.67 -5.08 4.36
C PHE A 214 -0.13 -5.34 5.76
N THR A 215 0.59 -4.38 6.33
CA THR A 215 0.97 -4.47 7.76
C THR A 215 -0.30 -4.50 8.61
N ASN A 216 -0.37 -5.46 9.54
CA ASN A 216 -1.53 -5.66 10.41
C ASN A 216 -1.08 -6.01 11.85
N ASN A 217 -0.64 -5.01 12.60
CA ASN A 217 -0.15 -5.19 13.97
C ASN A 217 -1.24 -4.92 15.02
N HIS A 218 -2.50 -4.72 14.59
CA HIS A 218 -3.59 -4.25 15.44
C HIS A 218 -3.91 -5.20 16.61
N TRP A 219 -3.73 -6.52 16.41
CA TRP A 219 -3.88 -7.49 17.49
C TRP A 219 -2.86 -7.30 18.63
N GLN A 220 -1.58 -7.05 18.31
CA GLN A 220 -0.53 -6.82 19.31
C GLN A 220 -0.80 -5.52 20.10
N TYR A 221 -1.27 -4.49 19.41
CA TYR A 221 -1.69 -3.24 20.07
C TYR A 221 -2.93 -3.45 20.94
N ALA A 222 -3.93 -4.21 20.50
CA ALA A 222 -5.10 -4.53 21.31
C ALA A 222 -4.68 -5.22 22.63
N LEU A 223 -3.79 -6.21 22.55
CA LEU A 223 -3.24 -6.89 23.73
C LEU A 223 -2.51 -5.91 24.66
N THR A 224 -1.77 -4.95 24.09
CA THR A 224 -1.09 -3.90 24.87
C THR A 224 -2.10 -3.05 25.64
N TRP A 225 -3.16 -2.56 24.99
CA TRP A 225 -4.16 -1.71 25.63
C TRP A 225 -4.96 -2.44 26.70
N TYR A 226 -5.42 -3.66 26.42
CA TYR A 226 -6.12 -4.47 27.42
C TYR A 226 -5.20 -4.90 28.56
N GLY A 227 -3.93 -5.20 28.27
CA GLY A 227 -2.92 -5.48 29.30
C GLY A 227 -2.71 -4.30 30.24
N LEU A 228 -2.54 -3.10 29.70
CA LEU A 228 -2.44 -1.86 30.50
C LEU A 228 -3.71 -1.61 31.32
N ALA A 229 -4.89 -1.86 30.76
CA ALA A 229 -6.16 -1.75 31.48
C ALA A 229 -6.22 -2.73 32.66
N ALA A 230 -5.82 -3.98 32.46
CA ALA A 230 -5.76 -5.00 33.49
C ALA A 230 -4.74 -4.66 34.59
N THR A 231 -3.54 -4.18 34.22
CA THR A 231 -2.54 -3.71 35.18
C THR A 231 -3.07 -2.53 36.00
N LEU A 232 -3.70 -1.54 35.37
CA LEU A 232 -4.29 -0.40 36.06
C LEU A 232 -5.36 -0.85 37.07
N ALA A 233 -6.26 -1.75 36.66
CA ALA A 233 -7.28 -2.31 37.54
C ALA A 233 -6.65 -3.05 38.73
N GLY A 234 -5.62 -3.87 38.49
CA GLY A 234 -4.90 -4.60 39.54
C GLY A 234 -4.20 -3.66 40.55
N VAL A 235 -3.49 -2.65 40.05
CA VAL A 235 -2.81 -1.63 40.89
C VAL A 235 -3.83 -0.82 41.69
N TRP A 236 -4.93 -0.40 41.06
CA TRP A 236 -6.00 0.33 41.74
C TRP A 236 -6.64 -0.52 42.85
N PHE A 237 -6.94 -1.79 42.58
CA PHE A 237 -7.52 -2.70 43.57
C PHE A 237 -6.58 -2.91 44.76
N ALA A 238 -5.29 -3.13 44.50
CA ALA A 238 -4.26 -3.23 45.54
C ALA A 238 -4.15 -1.94 46.37
N PHE A 239 -4.21 -0.76 45.73
CA PHE A 239 -4.21 0.53 46.38
C PHE A 239 -5.42 0.71 47.31
N VAL A 240 -6.63 0.38 46.84
CA VAL A 240 -7.87 0.48 47.63
C VAL A 240 -7.83 -0.49 48.81
N ILE A 241 -7.49 -1.76 48.59
CA ILE A 241 -7.35 -2.74 49.68
C ILE A 241 -6.31 -2.27 50.71
N GLY A 242 -5.14 -1.81 50.27
CA GLY A 242 -4.09 -1.31 51.16
C GLY A 242 -4.54 -0.10 51.98
N ARG A 243 -5.37 0.78 51.41
CA ARG A 243 -5.94 1.93 52.12
C ARG A 243 -7.04 1.55 53.10
N LEU A 244 -7.86 0.54 52.78
CA LEU A 244 -8.92 0.03 53.66
C LEU A 244 -8.37 -0.81 54.82
N ARG A 245 -7.29 -1.58 54.60
CA ARG A 245 -6.65 -2.42 55.64
C ARG A 245 -5.84 -1.66 56.68
N ARG A 246 -5.45 -0.40 56.41
CA ARG A 246 -4.82 0.48 57.39
C ARG A 246 -5.87 1.00 58.40
N ASN A 247 -6.29 0.13 59.31
CA ASN A 247 -6.95 0.51 60.57
C ASN A 247 -5.90 1.09 61.54
N PRO A 248 -6.24 2.13 62.34
CA PRO A 248 -5.39 2.55 63.45
C PRO A 248 -5.48 1.48 64.53
N ALA A 249 -4.40 0.73 64.74
CA ALA A 249 -4.16 0.20 66.08
C ALA A 249 -3.71 1.38 66.93
N GLY A 250 -4.57 1.83 67.84
CA GLY A 250 -4.25 2.88 68.82
C GLY A 250 -4.92 4.23 68.53
N ALA A 251 -6.17 4.37 68.93
CA ALA A 251 -6.70 5.59 69.51
C ALA A 251 -7.13 5.25 70.93
#